data_AF-U2PX74-F1
#
_entry.id   AF-U2PX74-F1
#
_cell.length_a   1.000
_cell.length_b   1.000
_cell.length_c   1.000
_cell.angle_alpha   90.00
_cell.angle_beta   90.00
_cell.angle_gamma   90.00
#
_symmetry.space_group_name_H-M   'P 1'
#
loop_
_entity.id
_entity.type
_entity.pdbx_description
1 polymer ?
#
loop_
_entity_poly.entity_id
_entity_poly.type
_entity_poly.pdbx_seq_one_letter_code
_entity_poly.pdbx_strand_id
1 'polypeptide(L)'
;MEKKIRKIIIILCFGMLISCSSVGKRVVPDSAVVSRDTVVSNSIEEVKKKFNEAVGAQHVGLYKKGFRNWKVILYGSQAYYQVIVAEDGKIVSSERLEYK
;
A
#
# COMPACT_ATOMS: atom_id res chain seq x y z
N MET A 1 39.06 -28.40 -25.64
CA MET A 1 38.27 -28.29 -24.38
C MET A 1 37.72 -26.88 -24.16
N GLU A 2 38.47 -25.82 -24.47
CA GLU A 2 38.05 -24.41 -24.26
C GLU A 2 36.70 -24.03 -24.90
N LYS A 3 36.43 -24.42 -26.16
CA LYS A 3 35.15 -24.08 -26.83
C LYS A 3 33.91 -24.67 -26.13
N LYS A 4 34.04 -25.85 -25.51
CA LYS A 4 32.94 -26.48 -24.74
C LYS A 4 32.70 -25.73 -23.43
N ILE A 5 33.77 -25.37 -22.72
CA ILE A 5 33.69 -24.60 -21.46
C ILE A 5 33.07 -23.23 -21.72
N ARG A 6 33.47 -22.54 -22.80
CA ARG A 6 32.89 -21.24 -23.18
C ARG A 6 31.39 -21.33 -23.48
N LYS A 7 30.94 -22.42 -24.12
CA LYS A 7 29.51 -22.66 -24.40
C LYS A 7 28.71 -22.90 -23.12
N ILE A 8 29.26 -23.66 -22.17
CA ILE A 8 28.63 -23.94 -20.88
C ILE A 8 28.49 -22.65 -20.07
N ILE A 9 29.53 -21.82 -20.02
CA ILE A 9 29.50 -20.52 -19.31
C ILE A 9 28.41 -19.61 -19.89
N ILE A 10 28.31 -19.51 -21.22
CA ILE A 10 27.28 -18.69 -21.86
C ILE A 10 25.87 -19.15 -21.48
N ILE A 11 25.61 -20.47 -21.53
CA ILE A 11 24.30 -21.04 -21.15
C ILE A 11 23.97 -20.78 -19.68
N LEU A 12 24.97 -20.88 -18.79
CA LEU A 12 24.80 -20.60 -17.36
C LEU A 12 24.43 -19.13 -17.10
N CYS A 13 25.08 -18.20 -17.80
CA CYS A 13 24.80 -16.77 -17.70
C CYS A 13 23.38 -16.43 -18.19
N PHE A 14 22.91 -17.04 -19.28
CA PHE A 14 21.54 -16.84 -19.75
C PHE A 14 20.49 -17.45 -18.81
N GLY A 15 20.79 -18.59 -18.17
CA GLY A 15 19.89 -19.20 -17.18
C GLY A 15 19.67 -18.31 -15.94
N MET A 16 20.71 -17.60 -15.48
CA MET A 16 20.59 -16.68 -14.34
C MET A 16 19.76 -15.43 -14.65
N LEU A 17 19.73 -14.97 -15.91
CA LEU A 17 18.94 -13.79 -16.31
C LEU A 17 17.42 -14.01 -16.25
N ILE A 18 16.96 -15.26 -16.29
CA ILE A 18 15.52 -15.60 -16.34
C ILE A 18 14.94 -15.77 -14.91
N SER A 19 15.79 -15.88 -13.87
CA SER A 19 15.39 -16.31 -12.52
C SER A 19 14.71 -15.23 -11.65
N CYS A 20 14.78 -13.94 -12.01
CA CYS A 20 14.33 -12.86 -11.11
C CYS A 20 12.88 -12.38 -11.30
N SER A 21 12.07 -13.02 -12.15
CA SER A 21 10.67 -12.61 -12.37
C SER A 21 9.65 -13.31 -11.45
N SER A 22 10.08 -13.74 -10.26
CA SER A 22 9.14 -14.17 -9.22
C SER A 22 8.46 -12.94 -8.61
N VAL A 23 7.33 -12.55 -9.19
CA VAL A 23 6.43 -11.56 -8.57
C VAL A 23 5.66 -12.30 -7.47
N GLY A 24 6.21 -12.30 -6.26
CA GLY A 24 5.60 -12.97 -5.12
C GLY A 24 4.11 -12.61 -4.99
N LYS A 25 3.24 -13.63 -4.96
CA LYS A 25 1.82 -13.41 -4.70
C LYS A 25 1.67 -12.97 -3.24
N ARG A 26 1.29 -11.71 -3.01
CA ARG A 26 0.88 -11.26 -1.68
C ARG A 26 -0.46 -11.93 -1.37
N VAL A 27 -0.42 -13.02 -0.61
CA VAL A 27 -1.62 -13.68 -0.10
C VAL A 27 -1.96 -13.01 1.23
N VAL A 28 -3.03 -12.22 1.25
CA VAL A 28 -3.64 -11.76 2.49
C VAL A 28 -4.80 -12.72 2.76
N PRO A 29 -4.85 -13.37 3.93
CA PRO A 29 -6.01 -14.20 4.29
C PRO A 29 -7.27 -13.34 4.26
N ASP A 30 -8.34 -13.81 3.60
CA ASP A 30 -9.61 -13.06 3.53
C ASP A 30 -10.15 -12.72 4.93
N SER A 31 -9.89 -13.58 5.92
CA SER A 31 -10.25 -13.38 7.33
C SER A 31 -9.56 -12.18 7.99
N ALA A 32 -8.47 -11.68 7.40
CA ALA A 32 -7.76 -10.50 7.87
C ALA A 32 -8.20 -9.23 7.15
N VAL A 33 -8.99 -9.29 6.08
CA VAL A 33 -9.38 -8.10 5.32
C VAL A 33 -10.55 -7.41 6.03
N VAL A 34 -10.34 -6.17 6.47
CA VAL A 34 -11.38 -5.39 7.13
C VAL A 34 -12.33 -4.73 6.13
N SER A 35 -13.53 -4.39 6.60
CA SER A 35 -14.52 -3.69 5.80
C SER A 35 -14.07 -2.27 5.42
N ARG A 36 -14.65 -1.72 4.35
CA ARG A 36 -14.44 -0.31 3.97
C ARG A 36 -14.76 0.63 5.13
N ASP A 37 -15.84 0.39 5.85
CA ASP A 37 -16.26 1.26 6.96
C ASP A 37 -15.23 1.26 8.09
N THR A 38 -14.65 0.10 8.40
CA THR A 38 -13.54 -0.02 9.35
C THR A 38 -12.34 0.82 8.91
N VAL A 39 -11.96 0.76 7.63
CA VAL A 39 -10.86 1.59 7.08
C VAL A 39 -11.16 3.09 7.25
N VAL A 40 -12.39 3.52 6.99
CA VAL A 40 -12.81 4.91 7.17
C VAL A 40 -12.74 5.32 8.63
N SER A 41 -13.34 4.55 9.53
CA SER A 41 -13.37 4.84 10.96
C SER A 41 -11.96 4.95 11.55
N ASN A 42 -11.08 4.00 11.23
CA ASN A 42 -9.69 4.02 11.71
C ASN A 42 -8.94 5.26 11.20
N SER A 43 -9.19 5.68 9.95
CA SER A 43 -8.54 6.85 9.36
C SER A 43 -9.02 8.16 9.97
N ILE A 44 -10.32 8.29 10.26
CA ILE A 44 -10.88 9.45 10.96
C ILE A 44 -10.31 9.54 12.38
N GLU A 45 -10.23 8.41 13.08
CA GLU A 45 -9.66 8.35 14.43
C GLU A 45 -8.18 8.72 14.45
N GLU A 46 -7.40 8.25 13.46
CA GLU A 46 -5.99 8.62 13.29
C GLU A 46 -5.83 10.14 13.09
N VAL A 47 -6.62 10.75 12.22
CA VAL A 47 -6.56 12.21 11.98
C VAL A 47 -6.91 12.98 13.25
N LYS A 48 -7.97 12.55 13.95
CA LYS A 48 -8.39 13.16 15.22
C LYS A 48 -7.29 13.07 16.27
N LYS A 49 -6.64 11.90 16.43
CA LYS A 49 -5.60 11.70 17.45
C LYS A 49 -4.30 12.42 17.11
N LYS A 50 -3.84 12.33 15.86
CA LYS A 50 -2.51 12.81 15.46
C LYS A 50 -2.48 14.28 15.10
N PHE A 51 -3.54 14.80 14.47
CA PHE A 51 -3.61 16.18 13.98
C PHE A 51 -4.62 17.04 14.75
N ASN A 52 -5.31 16.47 15.75
CA ASN A 52 -6.30 17.15 16.57
C ASN A 52 -7.44 17.81 15.75
N GLU A 53 -7.84 17.16 14.65
CA GLU A 53 -8.91 17.64 13.78
C GLU A 53 -10.02 16.59 13.60
N ALA A 54 -11.27 17.02 13.70
CA ALA A 54 -12.44 16.18 13.47
C ALA A 54 -12.89 16.29 12.00
N VAL A 55 -12.95 15.16 11.30
CA VAL A 55 -13.44 15.07 9.93
C VAL A 55 -14.68 14.18 9.88
N GLY A 56 -15.74 14.66 9.24
CA GLY A 56 -16.98 13.89 9.05
C GLY A 56 -16.81 12.77 8.02
N ALA A 57 -17.51 11.64 8.20
CA ALA A 57 -17.44 10.49 7.29
C ALA A 57 -17.87 10.82 5.84
N GLN A 58 -18.70 11.85 5.66
CA GLN A 58 -19.10 12.36 4.35
C GLN A 58 -17.96 13.08 3.58
N HIS A 59 -16.86 13.42 4.26
CA HIS A 59 -15.71 14.14 3.69
C HIS A 59 -14.49 13.23 3.51
N VAL A 60 -14.73 11.97 3.10
CA VAL A 60 -13.69 10.95 2.94
C VAL A 60 -13.67 10.40 1.51
N GLY A 61 -12.53 10.57 0.83
CA GLY A 61 -12.20 9.88 -0.41
C GLY A 61 -11.46 8.57 -0.15
N LEU A 62 -11.88 7.47 -0.77
CA LEU A 62 -11.17 6.19 -0.71
C LEU A 62 -10.67 5.77 -2.08
N TYR A 63 -9.43 5.31 -2.11
CA TYR A 63 -8.80 4.72 -3.27
C TYR A 63 -8.11 3.41 -2.91
N LYS A 64 -8.36 2.37 -3.71
CA LYS A 64 -7.74 1.05 -3.59
C LYS A 64 -7.29 0.58 -4.96
N LYS A 65 -6.02 0.15 -5.08
CA LYS A 65 -5.46 -0.37 -6.34
C LYS A 65 -5.07 -1.84 -6.17
N GLY A 66 -5.98 -2.74 -6.54
CA GLY A 66 -5.80 -4.18 -6.37
C GLY A 66 -5.56 -4.56 -4.90
N PHE A 67 -4.53 -5.38 -4.64
CA PHE A 67 -4.11 -5.85 -3.31
C PHE A 67 -3.14 -4.90 -2.59
N ARG A 68 -3.13 -3.61 -2.96
CA ARG A 68 -2.33 -2.58 -2.26
C ARG A 68 -3.12 -2.01 -1.09
N ASN A 69 -2.37 -1.42 -0.15
CA ASN A 69 -2.92 -0.64 0.94
C ASN A 69 -3.94 0.38 0.42
N TRP A 70 -4.97 0.62 1.23
CA TRP A 70 -5.93 1.68 1.03
C TRP A 70 -5.23 3.03 1.14
N LYS A 71 -5.60 3.93 0.23
CA LYS A 71 -5.27 5.34 0.31
C LYS A 71 -6.55 6.09 0.66
N VAL A 72 -6.57 6.71 1.83
CA VAL A 72 -7.72 7.45 2.34
C VAL A 72 -7.37 8.93 2.36
N ILE A 73 -8.19 9.77 1.76
CA ILE A 73 -8.07 11.22 1.77
C ILE A 73 -9.20 11.79 2.62
N LEU A 74 -8.88 12.53 3.68
CA LEU A 74 -9.85 13.14 4.59
C LEU A 74 -9.79 14.65 4.43
N TYR A 75 -10.90 15.28 4.08
CA TYR A 75 -11.00 16.72 3.85
C TYR A 75 -11.44 17.42 5.15
N GLY A 76 -10.47 17.94 5.89
CA GLY A 76 -10.72 18.76 7.08
C GLY A 76 -11.01 20.22 6.74
N SER A 77 -11.34 21.02 7.75
CA SER A 77 -11.49 22.47 7.61
C SER A 77 -10.13 23.18 7.52
N GLN A 78 -9.07 22.66 8.15
CA GLN A 78 -7.74 23.30 8.14
C GLN A 78 -6.85 22.82 6.99
N ALA A 79 -6.96 21.55 6.64
CA ALA A 79 -6.09 20.86 5.69
C ALA A 79 -6.80 19.62 5.15
N TYR A 80 -6.22 18.97 4.14
CA TYR A 80 -6.57 17.59 3.84
C TYR A 80 -5.48 16.64 4.34
N TYR A 81 -5.90 15.41 4.62
CA TYR A 81 -5.04 14.39 5.21
C TYR A 81 -5.02 13.18 4.33
N GLN A 82 -3.85 12.56 4.21
CA GLN A 82 -3.71 11.28 3.54
C GLN A 82 -3.31 10.22 4.57
N VAL A 83 -4.10 9.16 4.65
CA VAL A 83 -3.86 8.01 5.52
C VAL A 83 -3.70 6.76 4.66
N ILE A 84 -2.61 6.03 4.87
CA ILE A 84 -2.37 4.74 4.22
C ILE A 84 -2.74 3.64 5.21
N VAL A 85 -3.69 2.78 4.83
CA VAL A 85 -4.21 1.71 5.69
C VAL A 85 -3.98 0.36 5.02
N ALA A 86 -3.42 -0.59 5.75
CA ALA A 86 -3.26 -1.96 5.26
C ALA A 86 -4.62 -2.69 5.13
N GLU A 87 -4.61 -3.85 4.46
CA GLU A 87 -5.82 -4.69 4.30
C GLU A 87 -6.45 -5.08 5.64
N ASP A 88 -5.64 -5.22 6.69
CA ASP A 88 -6.04 -5.57 8.06
C ASP A 88 -6.50 -4.37 8.91
N GLY A 89 -6.63 -3.19 8.29
CA GLY A 89 -7.08 -1.98 8.97
C GLY A 89 -5.98 -1.27 9.76
N LYS A 90 -4.75 -1.78 9.77
CA LYS A 90 -3.62 -1.12 10.44
C LYS A 90 -3.20 0.15 9.69
N ILE A 91 -3.02 1.24 10.43
CA ILE A 91 -2.44 2.48 9.90
C ILE A 91 -0.96 2.23 9.58
N VAL A 92 -0.59 2.44 8.32
CA VAL A 92 0.80 2.34 7.83
C VAL A 92 1.48 3.71 7.89
N SER A 93 0.78 4.76 7.48
CA SER A 93 1.26 6.14 7.57
C SER A 93 0.10 7.14 7.49
N SER A 94 0.36 8.37 7.95
CA SER A 94 -0.57 9.48 7.91
C SER A 94 0.19 10.81 7.74
N GLU A 95 -0.26 11.65 6.81
CA GLU A 95 0.34 12.96 6.49
C GLU A 95 -0.72 14.06 6.38
N ARG A 96 -0.33 15.30 6.75
CA ARG A 96 -1.12 16.52 6.60
C ARG A 96 -0.68 17.25 5.34
N LEU A 97 -1.63 17.75 4.57
CA LEU A 97 -1.40 18.40 3.29
C LEU A 97 -2.13 19.75 3.20
N GLU A 98 -1.37 20.75 2.74
CA GLU A 98 -1.77 22.11 2.38
C GLU A 98 -2.98 22.21 1.45
N TYR A 99 -4.10 22.83 1.84
CA TYR A 99 -4.98 23.38 0.79
C TYR A 99 -4.20 24.42 -0.02
N LYS A 100 -4.38 24.43 -1.34
CA LYS A 100 -3.78 25.43 -2.22
C LYS A 100 -4.53 26.76 -2.13
#